data_AF-A0A948FPT0-F1
#
_entry.id   AF-A0A948FPT0-F1
#
_cell.length_a   1.000
_cell.length_b   1.000
_cell.length_c   1.000
_cell.angle_alpha   90.00
_cell.angle_beta   90.00
_cell.angle_gamma   90.00
#
_symmetry.space_group_name_H-M   'P 1'
#
loop_
_entity.id
_entity.type
_entity.pdbx_description
1 polymer ?
#
loop_
_entity_poly.entity_id
_entity_poly.type
_entity_poly.pdbx_seq_one_letter_code
_entity_poly.pdbx_strand_id
1 'polypeptide(L)' 'MYDKSGKVVGQESLTESIFNDDFINESLIHEYYLLQRSNARHVIACTKGRGEVQ' A
#
# COMPACT_ATOMS: atom_id res chain seq x y z
N MET A 1 18.18 -16.96 -3.71
CA MET A 1 17.25 -18.01 -3.25
C MET A 1 17.90 -18.80 -2.15
N TYR A 2 17.19 -19.00 -1.04
CA TYR A 2 17.67 -19.71 0.14
C TYR A 2 16.75 -20.89 0.44
N ASP A 3 17.33 -22.00 0.90
CA ASP A 3 16.58 -23.16 1.38
C ASP A 3 16.07 -22.92 2.81
N LYS A 4 15.17 -23.76 3.30
CA LYS A 4 14.67 -23.76 4.70
C LYS A 4 15.78 -23.91 5.74
N SER A 5 16.91 -24.48 5.32
CA SER A 5 18.13 -24.60 6.13
C SER A 5 19.06 -23.40 6.05
N GLY A 6 18.67 -22.31 5.35
CA GLY A 6 19.44 -21.08 5.22
C GLY A 6 20.58 -21.13 4.20
N LYS A 7 20.73 -22.24 3.45
CA LYS A 7 21.76 -22.36 2.41
C LYS A 7 21.32 -21.62 1.13
N VAL A 8 22.24 -20.88 0.51
CA VAL A 8 22.01 -20.27 -0.81
C VAL A 8 21.88 -21.37 -1.86
N VAL A 9 20.74 -21.42 -2.55
CA VAL A 9 20.40 -22.44 -3.56
C VAL A 9 20.53 -21.90 -4.98
N GLY A 10 20.52 -20.58 -5.14
CA GLY A 10 20.63 -19.96 -6.45
C GLY A 10 20.50 -18.44 -6.38
N GLN A 11 20.85 -17.78 -7.47
CA GLN A 11 20.70 -16.34 -7.63
C GLN A 11 19.81 -16.09 -8.85
N GLU A 12 18.82 -15.23 -8.69
CA GLU A 12 17.91 -14.83 -9.76
C GLU A 12 18.26 -13.42 -10.23
N SER A 13 18.22 -13.24 -11.55
CA SER A 13 18.31 -11.91 -12.16
C SER A 13 16.88 -11.40 -12.36
N LEU A 14 16.56 -10.30 -11.68
CA LEU A 14 15.27 -9.64 -11.81
C LEU A 14 15.31 -8.60 -12.93
N THR A 15 14.19 -8.42 -13.61
CA THR A 15 14.09 -7.47 -14.72
C THR A 15 14.19 -6.03 -14.22
N GLU A 16 15.12 -5.27 -14.78
CA GLU A 16 15.39 -3.88 -14.42
C GLU A 16 14.20 -2.94 -14.69
N SER A 17 13.30 -3.29 -15.61
CA SER A 17 12.10 -2.47 -15.87
C SER A 17 11.11 -2.39 -14.69
N ILE A 18 11.22 -3.32 -13.73
CA ILE A 18 10.33 -3.40 -12.57
C ILE A 18 11.11 -3.17 -11.27
N PHE A 19 12.34 -3.66 -11.18
CA PHE A 19 13.13 -3.71 -9.95
C PHE A 19 14.32 -2.74 -9.96
N ASN A 20 14.22 -1.63 -10.69
CA ASN A 20 15.22 -0.57 -10.68
C ASN A 20 14.76 0.61 -9.80
N ASP A 21 15.62 0.98 -8.86
CA ASP A 21 15.38 2.04 -7.88
C ASP A 21 15.30 3.44 -8.52
N ASP A 22 15.89 3.64 -9.71
CA ASP A 22 15.82 4.91 -10.45
C ASP A 22 14.38 5.28 -10.87
N PHE A 23 13.48 4.29 -10.93
CA PHE A 23 12.07 4.50 -11.28
C PHE A 23 11.16 4.71 -10.06
N ILE A 24 11.72 4.81 -8.85
CA ILE A 24 10.94 5.08 -7.64
C ILE A 24 10.45 6.53 -7.65
N ASN A 25 9.14 6.71 -7.69
CA ASN A 25 8.49 8.02 -7.53
C ASN A 25 7.78 8.08 -6.18
N GLU A 26 8.42 8.71 -5.19
CA GLU A 26 7.91 8.81 -3.82
C GLU A 26 6.57 9.54 -3.74
N SER A 27 6.38 10.61 -4.52
CA SER A 27 5.13 11.38 -4.54
C SER A 27 3.96 10.51 -5.03
N LEU A 28 4.16 9.73 -6.09
CA LEU A 28 3.14 8.83 -6.61
C LEU A 28 2.77 7.73 -5.61
N ILE A 29 3.76 7.16 -4.94
CA ILE A 29 3.55 6.15 -3.88
C ILE A 29 2.74 6.75 -2.74
N HIS A 30 3.08 7.96 -2.30
CA HIS A 30 2.36 8.67 -1.26
C HIS A 30 0.89 8.90 -1.60
N GLU A 31 0.61 9.42 -2.80
CA GLU A 31 -0.75 9.67 -3.28
C GLU A 31 -1.57 8.38 -3.35
N TYR A 32 -0.99 7.31 -3.90
CA TYR A 32 -1.66 6.02 -3.99
C TYR A 32 -1.95 5.43 -2.61
N TYR A 33 -1.01 5.54 -1.67
CA TYR A 33 -1.21 5.08 -0.30
C TYR A 33 -2.36 5.81 0.39
N LEU A 34 -2.44 7.14 0.25
CA LEU A 34 -3.55 7.94 0.77
C LEU A 34 -4.89 7.52 0.16
N LEU A 35 -4.93 7.30 -1.15
CA LEU A 35 -6.13 6.85 -1.85
C LEU A 35 -6.62 5.49 -1.32
N GLN A 36 -5.71 4.51 -1.21
CA GLN A 36 -6.05 3.18 -0.70
C GLN A 36 -6.59 3.24 0.72
N ARG A 37 -5.92 3.98 1.62
CA ARG A 37 -6.33 4.13 3.02
C ARG A 37 -7.65 4.88 3.16
N SER A 38 -7.86 5.92 2.36
CA SER A 38 -9.08 6.73 2.40
C SER A 38 -10.31 5.96 1.96
N ASN A 39 -10.17 5.11 0.94
CA ASN A 39 -11.25 4.28 0.39
C ASN A 39 -11.60 3.09 1.29
N ALA A 40 -10.68 2.63 2.14
CA ALA A 40 -10.94 1.60 3.11
C ALA A 40 -11.77 2.09 4.33
N ARG A 41 -12.10 3.38 4.41
CA ARG A 41 -12.86 3.93 5.55
C ARG A 41 -14.32 3.48 5.51
N HIS A 42 -14.79 2.91 6.61
CA HIS A 42 -16.21 2.63 6.84
C HIS A 42 -16.86 3.80 7.59
N VAL A 43 -17.56 4.67 6.86
CA VAL A 43 -18.12 5.91 7.41
C VAL A 43 -19.47 5.64 8.07
N ILE A 44 -19.46 5.41 9.39
CA ILE A 44 -20.66 5.19 10.21
C ILE A 44 -20.97 6.35 11.16
N ALA A 45 -20.14 7.39 11.15
CA ALA A 45 -20.37 8.56 11.97
C ALA A 45 -21.59 9.33 11.44
N CYS A 46 -22.58 9.52 12.30
CA CYS A 46 -23.74 10.37 12.05
C CYS A 46 -24.07 11.15 13.33
N THR A 47 -24.70 12.31 13.16
CA THR A 47 -25.16 13.15 14.27
C THR A 47 -26.59 13.55 14.01
N LYS A 48 -27.33 13.80 15.09
CA LYS A 48 -28.71 14.29 14.99
C LYS A 48 -28.74 15.77 14.67
N GLY A 49 -29.50 16.16 13.65
CA GLY A 49 -29.83 17.55 13.36
C GLY A 49 -30.88 18.12 14.33
N ARG A 50 -31.11 19.44 14.30
CA ARG A 50 -32.06 20.14 15.20
C ARG A 50 -33.50 19.59 15.12
N GLY A 51 -33.92 19.07 13.96
CA GLY A 51 -35.24 18.47 13.75
C GLY A 51 -35.35 16.98 14.09
N GLU A 52 -34.24 16.32 14.45
CA GLU A 52 -34.20 14.90 14.81
C GLU A 52 -34.11 14.70 16.34
N VAL A 53 -34.08 15.81 17.09
CA VAL A 53 -34.16 15.84 18.55
C VAL A 53 -35.64 15.93 18.92
N GLN A 54 -36.15 14.89 19.59
CA GLN A 54 -37.53 14.76 20.05
C GLN A 54 -37.75 15.46 21.40
#